data_AF-A0A8T4XX03-F1
#
_entry.id   AF-A0A8T4XX03-F1
#
_cell.length_a   1.000
_cell.length_b   1.000
_cell.length_c   1.000
_cell.angle_alpha   90.00
_cell.angle_beta   90.00
_cell.angle_gamma   90.00
#
_symmetry.space_group_name_H-M   'P 1'
#
loop_
_entity.id
_entity.type
_entity.pdbx_description
1 polymer ?
#
loop_
_entity_poly.entity_id
_entity_poly.type
_entity_poly.pdbx_seq_one_letter_code
_entity_poly.pdbx_strand_id
1 'polypeptide(L)' 'MTTIPVDVRRSLSIEEGDAILWEVDASRGIAVVRVVKNPIKFLNGRYSDPNLRYEVVEETADMMVMEMTHADDRA' A
#
# COMPACT_ATOMS: atom_id res chain seq x y z
N MET A 1 -1.37 -29.04 0.48
CA MET A 1 -1.11 -28.10 -0.63
C MET A 1 -2.44 -27.79 -1.30
N THR A 2 -2.83 -26.52 -1.36
CA THR A 2 -4.01 -26.11 -2.12
C THR A 2 -3.55 -25.64 -3.49
N THR A 3 -3.90 -26.39 -4.53
CA THR A 3 -3.49 -26.06 -5.91
C THR A 3 -4.59 -25.23 -6.57
N ILE A 4 -4.26 -24.02 -6.99
CA ILE A 4 -5.17 -23.17 -7.75
C ILE A 4 -4.97 -23.47 -9.24
N PRO A 5 -6.05 -23.79 -9.99
CA PRO A 5 -5.97 -24.01 -11.43
C PRO A 5 -5.32 -22.84 -12.16
N VAL A 6 -4.54 -23.15 -13.20
CA VAL A 6 -3.79 -22.14 -13.97
C VAL A 6 -4.72 -21.08 -14.56
N ASP A 7 -5.90 -21.47 -15.02
CA ASP A 7 -6.86 -20.56 -15.64
C ASP A 7 -7.44 -19.57 -14.63
N VAL A 8 -7.73 -20.03 -13.41
CA VAL A 8 -8.17 -19.17 -12.30
C VAL A 8 -7.07 -18.20 -11.91
N ARG A 9 -5.83 -18.70 -11.82
CA ARG A 9 -4.66 -17.89 -11.47
C ARG A 9 -4.43 -16.77 -12.48
N ARG A 10 -4.51 -17.07 -13.77
CA ARG A 10 -4.36 -16.10 -14.87
C ARG A 10 -5.52 -15.10 -14.88
N SER A 11 -6.75 -15.58 -14.76
CA SER A 11 -7.95 -14.73 -14.80
C SER A 11 -7.97 -13.72 -13.64
N LEU A 12 -7.48 -14.12 -12.46
CA LEU A 12 -7.37 -13.24 -11.29
C LEU A 12 -6.00 -12.56 -11.16
N SER A 13 -5.12 -12.74 -12.14
CA SER A 13 -3.77 -12.18 -12.21
C SER A 13 -2.97 -12.37 -10.92
N ILE A 14 -3.08 -13.54 -10.26
CA ILE A 14 -2.46 -13.79 -8.95
C ILE A 14 -0.94 -13.80 -9.09
N GLU A 15 -0.27 -13.02 -8.24
CA GLU A 15 1.18 -12.94 -8.17
C GLU A 15 1.67 -13.53 -6.84
N GLU A 16 2.97 -13.82 -6.77
CA GLU A 16 3.59 -14.23 -5.52
C GLU A 16 3.50 -13.11 -4.48
N GLY A 17 3.07 -13.45 -3.27
CA GLY A 17 2.84 -12.50 -2.17
C GLY A 17 1.42 -11.91 -2.10
N ASP A 18 0.55 -12.19 -3.08
CA ASP A 18 -0.88 -11.87 -2.96
C ASP A 18 -1.57 -12.77 -1.92
N ALA A 19 -2.54 -12.21 -1.20
CA ALA A 19 -3.38 -12.96 -0.28
C ALA A 19 -4.66 -13.44 -0.98
N ILE A 20 -5.13 -14.63 -0.63
CA ILE A 20 -6.36 -15.21 -1.19
C ILE A 20 -7.37 -15.39 -0.08
N LEU A 21 -8.54 -14.80 -0.27
CA LEU A 21 -9.70 -14.97 0.59
C LEU A 21 -10.66 -15.96 -0.06
N TRP A 22 -11.02 -16.98 0.71
CA TRP A 22 -11.98 -18.00 0.32
C TRP A 22 -13.28 -17.78 1.08
N GLU A 23 -14.37 -17.75 0.33
CA GLU A 23 -15.72 -17.68 0.87
C GLU A 23 -16.56 -18.76 0.21
N VAL A 24 -17.46 -19.38 0.97
CA VAL A 24 -18.39 -20.38 0.44
C VAL A 24 -19.78 -19.78 0.49
N ASP A 25 -20.35 -19.52 -0.68
CA ASP A 25 -21.77 -19.23 -0.80
C ASP A 25 -22.53 -20.55 -0.76
N ALA A 26 -22.93 -20.96 0.44
CA ALA A 26 -23.65 -22.21 0.67
C ALA A 26 -25.03 -22.23 -0.02
N SER A 27 -25.63 -21.05 -0.26
CA SER A 27 -26.95 -20.96 -0.91
C SER A 27 -26.88 -21.30 -2.40
N ARG A 28 -25.75 -21.00 -3.05
CA ARG A 28 -25.50 -21.26 -4.46
C ARG A 28 -24.58 -22.46 -4.70
N GLY A 29 -23.95 -22.99 -3.65
CA GLY A 29 -22.97 -24.07 -3.74
C GLY A 29 -21.68 -23.62 -4.45
N ILE A 30 -21.30 -22.36 -4.33
CA ILE A 30 -20.17 -21.76 -5.07
C ILE A 30 -19.05 -21.38 -4.09
N ALA A 31 -17.81 -21.71 -4.43
CA ALA A 31 -16.63 -21.15 -3.78
C ALA A 31 -16.24 -19.83 -4.47
N VAL A 32 -16.26 -18.74 -3.72
CA VAL A 32 -15.84 -17.42 -4.18
C VAL A 32 -14.37 -17.23 -3.77
N VAL A 33 -13.53 -16.96 -4.77
CA VAL A 33 -12.10 -16.73 -4.59
C VAL A 33 -11.82 -15.26 -4.86
N ARG A 34 -11.38 -14.53 -3.83
CA ARG A 34 -11.00 -13.11 -3.96
C ARG A 34 -9.51 -12.97 -3.74
N VAL A 35 -8.87 -12.21 -4.63
CA VAL A 35 -7.43 -11.93 -4.56
C VAL A 35 -7.24 -10.55 -3.99
N VAL A 36 -6.56 -10.48 -2.85
CA VAL A 36 -6.14 -9.24 -2.22
C VAL A 36 -4.69 -9.00 -2.62
N LYS A 37 -4.48 -7.97 -3.44
CA LYS A 37 -3.15 -7.61 -3.92
C LYS A 37 -2.23 -7.22 -2.79
N ASN A 38 -0.98 -7.66 -2.87
CA ASN A 38 0.03 -7.30 -1.88
C ASN A 38 0.14 -5.77 -1.78
N PRO A 39 -0.27 -5.15 -0.65
CA PRO A 39 -0.22 -3.70 -0.52
C PRO A 39 1.23 -3.20 -0.49
N ILE A 40 2.19 -4.00 -0.01
CA ILE A 40 3.61 -3.64 0.06
C ILE A 40 4.18 -3.40 -1.34
N LYS A 41 3.72 -4.15 -2.36
CA LYS A 41 4.15 -3.95 -3.75
C LYS A 41 3.77 -2.56 -4.26
N PHE A 42 2.63 -2.02 -3.83
CA PHE A 42 2.21 -0.65 -4.15
C PHE A 42 2.94 0.40 -3.30
N LEU A 43 3.25 0.09 -2.04
CA LEU A 43 3.96 1.02 -1.14
C LEU A 43 5.42 1.21 -1.57
N ASN A 44 6.11 0.15 -2.02
CA ASN A 44 7.50 0.24 -2.50
C ASN A 44 7.70 1.23 -3.67
N GLY A 45 6.68 1.44 -4.51
CA GLY A 45 6.74 2.42 -5.60
C GLY A 45 6.36 3.85 -5.19
N ARG A 46 5.64 4.02 -4.07
CA ARG A 46 5.19 5.34 -3.59
C ARG A 46 6.19 5.99 -2.64
N TYR A 47 6.99 5.19 -1.94
CA TYR A 47 8.03 5.63 -0.99
C TYR A 47 9.44 5.70 -1.59
N SER A 48 9.61 5.55 -2.91
CA SER A 48 10.90 5.78 -3.58
C SER A 48 11.15 7.26 -3.89
N ASP A 49 10.45 8.18 -3.23
CA ASP A 49 10.77 9.60 -3.33
C ASP A 49 11.97 9.87 -2.41
N PRO A 50 13.16 10.19 -2.95
CA PRO A 50 14.33 10.51 -2.14
C PRO A 50 14.10 11.74 -1.23
N ASN A 51 13.06 12.54 -1.48
CA ASN A 51 12.69 13.70 -0.67
C ASN A 51 11.73 13.35 0.48
N LEU A 52 11.19 12.12 0.54
CA LEU A 52 10.35 11.67 1.66
C LEU A 52 11.18 10.97 2.76
N ARG A 53 12.48 11.28 2.82
CA ARG A 53 13.36 10.84 3.90
C ARG A 53 13.08 11.68 5.14
N TYR A 54 13.21 11.05 6.31
CA TYR A 54 12.98 11.72 7.59
C TYR A 54 13.81 13.01 7.69
N GLU A 55 15.08 12.98 7.29
CA GLU A 55 15.96 14.15 7.34
C GLU A 55 15.42 15.33 6.52
N VAL A 56 14.91 15.07 5.31
CA VAL A 56 14.39 16.11 4.41
C VAL A 56 13.08 16.69 4.94
N VAL A 57 12.22 15.85 5.50
CA VAL A 57 10.94 16.27 6.08
C VAL A 57 11.15 17.08 7.37
N GLU A 58 12.09 16.67 8.21
CA GLU A 58 12.47 17.36 9.44
C GLU A 58 13.08 18.73 9.14
N GLU A 59 14.06 18.81 8.23
CA GLU A 59 14.67 20.08 7.81
C GLU A 59 13.63 21.06 7.26
N THR A 60 12.67 20.56 6.46
CA THR A 60 11.60 21.40 5.91
C THR A 60 10.67 21.91 7.02
N ALA A 61 10.31 21.06 7.98
CA ALA A 61 9.47 21.45 9.11
C ALA A 61 10.16 22.47 10.02
N ASP A 62 11.44 22.27 10.33
CA ASP A 62 12.24 23.18 11.14
C ASP A 62 12.37 24.56 10.47
N MET A 63 12.61 24.58 9.15
CA MET A 63 12.67 25.82 8.39
C MET A 63 11.33 26.58 8.47
N MET A 64 10.20 25.90 8.30
CA MET A 64 8.87 26.53 8.41
C MET A 64 8.61 27.07 9.82
N VAL A 65 9.00 26.34 10.86
CA VAL A 65 8.87 26.78 12.26
C VAL A 65 9.77 28.00 12.53
N MET A 66 10.99 28.01 12.01
CA MET A 66 11.89 29.17 12.10
C MET A 66 11.35 30.40 11.37
N GLU A 67 10.75 30.23 10.19
CA GLU A 67 10.14 31.34 9.45
C GLU A 67 8.91 31.90 10.18
N MET A 68 8.07 31.03 10.76
CA MET A 68 6.92 31.46 11.55
C MET A 68 7.32 32.24 12.81
N THR A 69 8.34 31.76 13.53
CA THR A 69 8.84 32.44 14.74
C THR A 69 9.43 33.82 14.45
N HIS A 70 10.10 34.00 13.30
CA HIS A 70 10.60 35.33 12.88
C HIS A 70 9.49 36.27 12.36
N ALA A 71 8.34 35.74 11.95
CA ALA A 71 7.19 36.54 11.53
C ALA A 71 6.43 37.13 12.72
N ASP A 72 6.34 36.39 13.84
CA ASP A 72 5.68 36.85 15.07
C ASP A 72 6.53 37.88 15.86
N ASP A 73 7.85 37.85 15.74
CA ASP A 73 8.77 38.80 16.40
C ASP A 73 8.83 40.21 15.74
N ARG A 74 8.08 40.42 14.65
CA ARG A 74 7.96 41.73 13.96
C ARG A 74 6.62 42.46 14.21
N ALA A 75 5.80 41.99 15.15
CA ALA A 75 4.53 42.63 15.55
C ALA A 75 4.69 43.58 16.76
#